data_AF-A0A4Q3LET9-F1
#
_entry.id   AF-A0A4Q3LET9-F1
#
_cell.length_a   1.000
_cell.length_b   1.000
_cell.length_c   1.000
_cell.angle_alpha   90.00
_cell.angle_beta   90.00
_cell.angle_gamma   90.00
#
_symmetry.space_group_name_H-M   'P 1'
#
loop_
_entity.id
_entity.type
_entity.pdbx_description
1 polymer ?
#
loop_
_entity_poly.entity_id
_entity_poly.type
_entity_poly.pdbx_seq_one_letter_code
_entity_poly.pdbx_strand_id
1 'polypeptide(L)'
;MPAITEYDKLLPLALMAMAIAIAIALWRLRARAVKRAARRRTAGYQLMDCLKAYTAWIDWHRDEPLLHRDPENLSVPAALAQAVQLKDQHFPDLSKLMVQLLQSHRELMQYLWEQNILRMSGAGAGRPHYADPRYHQLRDAQDSTLDSLFLKCRELIGETDVEWKRTRSDFTFSSQMSHPSSQPSSTPVP
;
A
#
# COMPACT_ATOMS: atom_id res chain seq x y z
N MET A 1 40.76 -50.70 41.36
CA MET A 1 40.40 -49.38 40.81
C MET A 1 39.60 -49.56 39.51
N PRO A 2 38.25 -49.58 39.55
CA PRO A 2 37.41 -49.80 38.35
C PRO A 2 36.66 -48.55 37.85
N ALA A 3 36.85 -47.38 38.46
CA ALA A 3 36.02 -46.19 38.19
C ALA A 3 36.23 -45.53 36.81
N ILE A 4 37.26 -45.93 36.04
CA ILE A 4 37.63 -45.25 34.78
C ILE A 4 36.72 -45.68 33.61
N THR A 5 36.07 -46.85 33.69
CA THR A 5 35.32 -47.44 32.56
C THR A 5 33.89 -46.93 32.38
N GLU A 6 33.29 -46.28 33.38
CA GLU A 6 31.94 -45.73 33.26
C GLU A 6 31.91 -44.34 32.59
N TYR A 7 32.98 -43.56 32.74
CA TYR A 7 33.08 -42.21 32.16
C TYR A 7 33.09 -42.22 30.62
N ASP A 8 33.73 -43.22 30.01
CA ASP A 8 33.78 -43.38 28.55
C ASP A 8 32.41 -43.64 27.92
N LYS A 9 31.43 -44.14 28.69
CA LYS A 9 30.05 -44.36 28.22
C LYS A 9 29.15 -43.16 28.44
N LEU A 10 29.40 -42.38 29.50
CA LEU A 10 28.61 -41.20 29.84
C LEU A 10 28.95 -39.99 28.95
N LEU A 11 30.22 -39.85 28.57
CA LEU A 11 30.71 -38.74 27.74
C LEU A 11 30.04 -38.67 26.34
N PRO A 12 29.92 -39.75 25.54
CA PRO A 12 29.22 -39.69 24.25
C PRO A 12 27.71 -39.44 24.42
N LEU A 13 27.12 -39.92 25.51
CA LEU A 13 25.69 -39.74 25.82
C LEU A 13 25.38 -38.28 26.20
N ALA A 14 26.26 -37.65 26.98
CA ALA A 14 26.19 -36.23 27.30
C ALA A 14 26.40 -35.34 26.07
N LEU A 15 27.36 -35.68 25.19
CA LEU A 15 27.57 -34.96 23.92
C LEU A 15 26.36 -35.07 22.99
N MET A 16 25.76 -36.26 22.87
CA MET A 16 24.53 -36.47 22.11
C MET A 16 23.36 -35.65 22.66
N ALA A 17 23.16 -35.67 23.98
CA ALA A 17 22.11 -34.88 24.63
C ALA A 17 22.31 -33.37 24.40
N MET A 18 23.55 -32.88 24.49
CA MET A 18 23.89 -31.49 24.21
C MET A 18 23.67 -31.12 22.74
N ALA A 19 24.07 -31.98 21.80
CA ALA A 19 23.84 -31.76 20.37
C ALA A 19 22.34 -31.67 20.04
N ILE A 20 21.52 -32.56 20.62
CA ILE A 20 20.06 -32.52 20.48
C ILE A 20 19.49 -31.22 21.07
N ALA A 21 19.94 -30.81 22.25
CA ALA A 21 19.49 -29.57 22.88
C ALA A 21 19.81 -28.34 22.02
N ILE A 22 21.02 -28.28 21.45
CA ILE A 22 21.43 -27.21 20.52
C ILE A 22 20.57 -27.23 19.26
N ALA A 23 20.34 -28.41 18.66
CA ALA A 23 19.50 -28.55 17.47
C ALA A 23 18.07 -28.05 17.73
N ILE A 24 17.47 -28.42 18.87
CA ILE A 24 16.13 -27.96 19.28
C ILE A 24 16.12 -26.44 19.50
N ALA A 25 17.15 -25.87 20.14
CA ALA A 25 17.24 -24.44 20.37
C ALA A 25 17.32 -23.66 19.04
N LEU A 26 18.18 -24.10 18.12
CA LEU A 26 18.31 -23.52 16.79
C LEU A 26 17.02 -23.65 15.97
N TRP A 27 16.35 -24.79 16.04
CA TRP A 27 15.05 -25.00 15.38
C TRP A 27 13.98 -24.05 15.92
N ARG A 28 13.89 -23.86 17.25
CA ARG A 28 12.94 -22.92 17.86
C ARG A 28 13.24 -21.47 17.48
N LEU A 29 14.52 -21.09 17.42
CA LEU A 29 14.93 -19.76 16.98
C LEU A 29 14.54 -19.52 15.51
N ARG A 30 14.83 -20.48 14.63
CA ARG A 30 14.40 -20.42 13.22
C ARG A 30 12.88 -20.36 13.08
N ALA A 31 12.14 -21.21 13.79
CA ALA A 31 10.68 -21.22 13.76
C ALA A 31 10.09 -19.87 14.22
N ARG A 32 10.65 -19.26 15.27
CA ARG A 32 10.26 -17.92 15.73
C ARG A 32 10.60 -16.83 14.70
N ALA A 33 11.78 -16.89 14.10
CA ALA A 33 12.19 -15.96 13.05
C ALA A 33 11.26 -16.05 11.83
N VAL A 34 10.95 -17.26 11.36
CA VAL A 34 10.01 -17.49 10.24
C VAL A 34 8.61 -16.96 10.57
N LYS A 35 8.09 -17.23 11.77
CA LYS A 35 6.78 -16.70 12.20
C LYS A 35 6.76 -15.18 12.25
N ARG A 36 7.83 -14.54 12.74
CA ARG A 36 7.96 -13.08 12.75
C ARG A 36 8.04 -12.50 11.33
N ALA A 37 8.81 -13.14 10.46
CA ALA A 37 8.92 -12.74 9.06
C ALA A 37 7.57 -12.86 8.33
N ALA A 38 6.83 -13.95 8.54
CA ALA A 38 5.50 -14.15 7.98
C ALA A 38 4.52 -13.07 8.46
N ARG A 39 4.49 -12.77 9.76
CA ARG A 39 3.66 -11.68 10.31
C ARG A 39 4.01 -10.32 9.71
N ARG A 40 5.30 -10.03 9.57
CA ARG A 40 5.76 -8.77 8.96
C ARG A 40 5.34 -8.67 7.50
N ARG A 41 5.42 -9.77 6.73
CA ARG A 41 4.91 -9.83 5.35
C ARG A 41 3.41 -9.56 5.27
N THR A 42 2.61 -10.23 6.10
CA THR A 42 1.15 -9.99 6.15
C THR A 42 0.83 -8.53 6.48
N ALA A 43 1.49 -7.95 7.47
CA ALA A 43 1.32 -6.54 7.81
C ALA A 43 1.74 -5.60 6.66
N GLY A 44 2.79 -5.97 5.92
CA GLY A 44 3.22 -5.21 4.75
C GLY A 44 2.20 -5.23 3.63
N TYR A 45 1.63 -6.39 3.29
CA TYR A 45 0.55 -6.46 2.32
C TYR A 45 -0.68 -5.66 2.76
N GLN A 46 -1.08 -5.78 4.02
CA GLN A 46 -2.20 -5.00 4.58
C GLN A 46 -1.94 -3.49 4.45
N LEU A 47 -0.72 -3.03 4.77
CA LEU A 47 -0.34 -1.64 4.61
C LEU A 47 -0.47 -1.20 3.15
N MET A 48 0.07 -2.00 2.22
CA MET A 48 0.00 -1.73 0.80
C MET A 48 -1.45 -1.68 0.28
N ASP A 49 -2.31 -2.58 0.73
CA ASP A 49 -3.71 -2.62 0.34
C ASP A 49 -4.51 -1.44 0.92
N CYS A 50 -4.22 -1.02 2.16
CA CYS A 50 -4.77 0.21 2.72
C CYS A 50 -4.35 1.45 1.89
N LEU A 51 -3.09 1.51 1.45
CA LEU A 51 -2.60 2.61 0.60
C LEU A 51 -3.25 2.60 -0.80
N LYS A 52 -3.48 1.43 -1.39
CA LYS A 52 -4.27 1.30 -2.64
C LYS A 52 -5.71 1.74 -2.46
N ALA A 53 -6.36 1.27 -1.40
CA ALA A 53 -7.74 1.67 -1.07
C ALA A 53 -7.83 3.19 -0.88
N TYR A 54 -6.82 3.79 -0.27
CA TYR A 54 -6.69 5.24 -0.17
C TYR A 54 -6.59 5.92 -1.54
N THR A 55 -5.77 5.40 -2.48
CA THR A 55 -5.71 5.98 -3.83
C THR A 55 -7.04 5.89 -4.58
N ALA A 56 -7.73 4.74 -4.49
CA ALA A 56 -9.05 4.57 -5.09
C ALA A 56 -10.08 5.53 -4.47
N TRP A 57 -9.99 5.78 -3.16
CA TRP A 57 -10.82 6.76 -2.47
C TRP A 57 -10.60 8.19 -3.00
N ILE A 58 -9.34 8.59 -3.24
CA ILE A 58 -9.02 9.89 -3.83
C ILE A 58 -9.58 10.01 -5.25
N ASP A 59 -9.40 8.97 -6.07
CA ASP A 59 -9.85 8.97 -7.45
C ASP A 59 -11.39 9.02 -7.55
N TRP A 60 -12.10 8.37 -6.61
CA TRP A 60 -13.55 8.47 -6.48
C TRP A 60 -14.01 9.90 -6.10
N HIS A 61 -13.37 10.53 -5.11
CA HIS A 61 -13.73 11.86 -4.63
C HIS A 61 -13.32 13.00 -5.59
N ARG A 62 -12.51 12.70 -6.61
CA ARG A 62 -12.14 13.68 -7.64
C ARG A 62 -13.38 14.21 -8.37
N ASP A 63 -14.30 13.33 -8.73
CA ASP A 63 -15.40 13.68 -9.64
C ASP A 63 -16.71 13.99 -8.88
N GLU A 64 -16.81 13.60 -7.62
CA GLU A 64 -18.01 13.77 -6.79
C GLU A 64 -18.04 15.15 -6.11
N PRO A 65 -19.12 15.94 -6.26
CA PRO A 65 -19.24 17.22 -5.58
C PRO A 65 -19.39 16.99 -4.07
N LEU A 66 -18.55 17.65 -3.26
CA LEU A 66 -18.47 17.47 -1.80
C LEU A 66 -19.62 18.19 -1.07
N LEU A 67 -20.86 18.02 -1.54
CA LEU A 67 -22.06 18.73 -1.09
C LEU A 67 -22.49 18.37 0.34
N HIS A 68 -22.03 17.22 0.85
CA HIS A 68 -22.50 16.64 2.12
C HIS A 68 -21.43 16.62 3.21
N ARG A 69 -20.25 17.20 2.98
CA ARG A 69 -19.16 17.18 3.97
C ARG A 69 -18.98 18.55 4.59
N ASP A 70 -19.19 18.60 5.91
CA ASP A 70 -18.67 19.68 6.75
C ASP A 70 -17.15 19.79 6.55
N PRO A 71 -16.58 21.01 6.47
CA PRO A 71 -15.13 21.20 6.42
C PRO A 71 -14.42 20.60 7.65
N GLU A 72 -15.12 20.44 8.78
CA GLU A 72 -14.59 19.74 9.95
C GLU A 72 -14.55 18.20 9.79
N ASN A 73 -15.31 17.67 8.82
CA ASN A 73 -15.34 16.24 8.45
C ASN A 73 -14.39 15.88 7.30
N LEU A 74 -13.45 16.78 6.94
CA LEU A 74 -12.23 16.49 6.16
C LEU A 74 -11.24 15.63 6.98
N SER A 75 -11.77 14.66 7.72
CA SER A 75 -11.01 13.72 8.51
C SER A 75 -10.22 12.78 7.58
N VAL A 76 -9.07 12.33 8.07
CA VAL A 76 -8.21 11.38 7.39
C VAL A 76 -9.05 10.16 6.98
N PRO A 77 -9.06 9.74 5.69
CA PRO A 77 -9.86 8.62 5.24
C PRO A 77 -9.50 7.36 6.02
N ALA A 78 -10.49 6.51 6.30
CA ALA A 78 -10.32 5.33 7.15
C ALA A 78 -9.17 4.41 6.67
N ALA A 79 -9.01 4.26 5.35
CA ALA A 79 -7.90 3.51 4.75
C ALA A 79 -6.52 4.10 5.11
N LEU A 80 -6.39 5.43 5.09
CA LEU A 80 -5.15 6.12 5.46
C LEU A 80 -4.91 6.07 6.98
N ALA A 81 -5.96 6.17 7.79
CA ALA A 81 -5.86 6.00 9.24
C ALA A 81 -5.37 4.58 9.62
N GLN A 82 -5.90 3.55 8.96
CA GLN A 82 -5.43 2.16 9.13
C GLN A 82 -3.98 2.00 8.66
N ALA A 83 -3.59 2.62 7.55
CA ALA A 83 -2.21 2.61 7.07
C ALA A 83 -1.24 3.23 8.10
N VAL A 84 -1.62 4.33 8.74
CA VAL A 84 -0.83 4.95 9.82
C VAL A 84 -0.68 4.01 11.02
N GLN A 85 -1.77 3.37 11.46
CA GLN A 85 -1.73 2.40 12.57
C GLN A 85 -0.82 1.20 12.26
N LEU A 86 -0.96 0.60 11.08
CA LEU A 86 -0.11 -0.52 10.64
C LEU A 86 1.37 -0.12 10.56
N LYS A 87 1.63 1.08 10.07
CA LYS A 87 2.97 1.66 10.02
C LYS A 87 3.56 1.84 11.43
N ASP A 88 2.81 2.40 12.38
CA ASP A 88 3.27 2.58 13.77
C ASP A 88 3.61 1.24 14.45
N GLN A 89 2.83 0.19 14.16
CA GLN A 89 3.01 -1.12 14.80
C GLN A 89 4.14 -1.96 14.18
N HIS A 90 4.34 -1.88 12.86
CA HIS A 90 5.20 -2.84 12.14
C HIS A 90 6.33 -2.22 11.32
N PHE A 91 6.22 -0.93 10.98
CA PHE A 91 7.13 -0.25 10.05
C PHE A 91 7.46 1.20 10.48
N PRO A 92 8.04 1.42 11.67
CA PRO A 92 8.36 2.76 12.16
C PRO A 92 9.31 3.52 11.23
N ASP A 93 10.15 2.83 10.47
CA ASP A 93 11.08 3.41 9.49
C ASP A 93 10.37 4.17 8.35
N LEU A 94 9.09 3.86 8.10
CA LEU A 94 8.27 4.53 7.08
C LEU A 94 7.65 5.85 7.56
N SER A 95 7.93 6.28 8.80
CA SER A 95 7.29 7.47 9.40
C SER A 95 7.52 8.74 8.59
N LYS A 96 8.74 8.97 8.09
CA LYS A 96 9.04 10.15 7.27
C LYS A 96 8.21 10.19 5.99
N LEU A 97 8.12 9.06 5.29
CA LEU A 97 7.34 8.94 4.06
C LEU A 97 5.84 9.06 4.32
N MET A 98 5.34 8.53 5.45
CA MET A 98 3.94 8.69 5.84
C MET A 98 3.58 10.15 6.13
N VAL A 99 4.45 10.91 6.80
CA VAL A 99 4.25 12.34 7.04
C VAL A 99 4.19 13.10 5.71
N GLN A 100 5.08 12.79 4.77
CA GLN A 100 5.03 13.37 3.41
C GLN A 100 3.70 13.04 2.71
N LEU A 101 3.22 11.79 2.81
CA LEU A 101 1.95 11.39 2.22
C LEU A 101 0.77 12.16 2.83
N LEU A 102 0.75 12.33 4.16
CA LEU A 102 -0.28 13.10 4.87
C LEU A 102 -0.25 14.58 4.49
N GLN A 103 0.94 15.15 4.28
CA GLN A 103 1.07 16.52 3.79
C GLN A 103 0.50 16.66 2.36
N SER A 104 0.90 15.78 1.44
CA SER A 104 0.35 15.78 0.08
C SER A 104 -1.16 15.52 0.06
N HIS A 105 -1.67 14.66 0.95
CA HIS A 105 -3.11 14.45 1.14
C HIS A 105 -3.81 15.76 1.52
N ARG A 106 -3.30 16.49 2.52
CA ARG A 106 -3.86 17.77 2.95
C ARG A 106 -3.90 18.78 1.82
N GLU A 107 -2.80 18.93 1.08
CA GLU A 107 -2.70 19.87 -0.05
C GLU A 107 -3.70 19.50 -1.16
N LEU A 108 -3.83 18.21 -1.48
CA LEU A 108 -4.77 17.72 -2.47
C LEU A 108 -6.22 17.92 -2.03
N MET A 109 -6.56 17.61 -0.78
CA MET A 109 -7.90 17.83 -0.24
C MET A 109 -8.28 19.30 -0.19
N GLN A 110 -7.34 20.17 0.19
CA GLN A 110 -7.55 21.61 0.14
C GLN A 110 -7.87 22.08 -1.28
N TYR A 111 -7.09 21.63 -2.28
CA TYR A 111 -7.37 21.95 -3.67
C TYR A 111 -8.74 21.44 -4.14
N LEU A 112 -9.10 20.18 -3.82
CA LEU A 112 -10.40 19.63 -4.18
C LEU A 112 -11.55 20.41 -3.53
N TRP A 113 -11.36 20.86 -2.29
CA TRP A 113 -12.31 21.71 -1.59
C TRP A 113 -12.47 23.10 -2.23
N GLU A 114 -11.36 23.78 -2.55
CA GLU A 114 -11.35 25.06 -3.27
C GLU A 114 -12.14 24.97 -4.58
N GLN A 115 -11.89 23.91 -5.36
CA GLN A 115 -12.60 23.65 -6.62
C GLN A 115 -14.10 23.34 -6.40
N ASN A 116 -14.44 22.62 -5.34
CA ASN A 116 -15.83 22.34 -5.01
C ASN A 116 -16.59 23.63 -4.68
N ILE A 117 -16.00 24.56 -3.92
CA ILE A 117 -16.60 25.88 -3.64
C ILE A 117 -16.84 26.66 -4.94
N LEU A 118 -15.86 26.69 -5.85
CA LEU A 118 -15.99 27.36 -7.15
C LEU A 118 -17.09 26.75 -8.03
N ARG A 119 -17.27 25.43 -7.96
CA ARG A 119 -18.34 24.72 -8.67
C ARG A 119 -19.71 25.09 -8.10
N MET A 120 -19.86 25.12 -6.77
CA MET A 120 -21.12 25.47 -6.11
C MET A 120 -21.50 26.95 -6.30
N SER A 121 -20.54 27.86 -6.39
CA SER A 121 -20.81 29.29 -6.58
C SER A 121 -21.22 29.67 -7.99
N GLY A 122 -21.30 28.71 -8.92
CA GLY A 122 -21.63 28.95 -10.33
C GLY A 122 -20.55 29.69 -11.13
N ALA A 123 -19.44 30.09 -10.49
CA ALA A 123 -18.29 30.73 -11.13
C ALA A 123 -17.39 29.73 -11.86
N GLY A 124 -17.47 28.44 -11.51
CA GLY A 124 -16.69 27.36 -12.10
C GLY A 124 -17.45 26.61 -13.18
N ALA A 125 -17.59 27.18 -14.37
CA ALA A 125 -18.02 26.41 -15.54
C ALA A 125 -16.92 25.40 -15.93
N GLY A 126 -17.01 24.19 -15.39
CA GLY A 126 -16.79 22.95 -16.15
C GLY A 126 -15.39 22.62 -16.65
N ARG A 127 -14.29 23.04 -16.01
CA ARG A 127 -12.98 22.44 -16.33
C ARG A 127 -12.82 21.12 -15.56
N PRO A 128 -12.67 19.98 -16.23
CA PRO A 128 -12.48 18.71 -15.55
C PRO A 128 -11.16 18.71 -14.77
N HIS A 129 -11.11 18.07 -13.59
CA HIS A 129 -9.90 18.05 -12.76
C HIS A 129 -8.68 17.46 -13.48
N TYR A 130 -8.89 16.50 -14.39
CA TYR A 130 -7.83 15.93 -15.23
C TYR A 130 -7.23 16.92 -16.24
N ALA A 131 -7.81 18.11 -16.41
CA ALA A 131 -7.30 19.15 -17.29
C ALA A 131 -6.62 20.30 -16.51
N ASP A 132 -6.58 20.24 -15.17
CA ASP A 132 -5.91 21.24 -14.34
C ASP A 132 -4.44 20.82 -14.05
N PRO A 133 -3.44 21.62 -14.50
CA PRO A 133 -2.03 21.36 -14.19
C PRO A 133 -1.72 21.30 -12.69
N ARG A 134 -2.42 22.08 -11.86
CA ARG A 134 -2.20 22.09 -10.40
C ARG A 134 -2.63 20.77 -9.77
N TYR A 135 -3.72 20.18 -10.24
CA TYR A 135 -4.16 18.85 -9.79
C TYR A 135 -3.12 17.78 -10.13
N HIS A 136 -2.60 17.78 -11.36
CA HIS A 136 -1.57 16.82 -11.79
C HIS A 136 -0.30 16.92 -10.96
N GLN A 137 0.18 18.14 -10.68
CA GLN A 137 1.37 18.33 -9.84
C GLN A 137 1.17 17.74 -8.43
N LEU A 138 0.01 18.00 -7.81
CA LEU A 138 -0.30 17.45 -6.49
C LEU A 138 -0.45 15.92 -6.51
N ARG A 139 -1.08 15.38 -7.56
CA ARG A 139 -1.25 13.93 -7.71
C ARG A 139 0.07 13.23 -8.00
N ASP A 140 0.93 13.80 -8.83
CA ASP A 140 2.26 13.26 -9.13
C ASP A 140 3.17 13.28 -7.88
N ALA A 141 3.11 14.34 -7.08
CA ALA A 141 3.83 14.40 -5.80
C ALA A 141 3.35 13.30 -4.84
N GLN A 142 2.04 13.10 -4.73
CA GLN A 142 1.45 12.03 -3.93
C GLN A 142 1.83 10.63 -4.46
N ASP A 143 1.73 10.41 -5.77
CA ASP A 143 2.07 9.13 -6.41
C ASP A 143 3.55 8.80 -6.21
N SER A 144 4.45 9.78 -6.32
CA SER A 144 5.89 9.55 -6.07
C SER A 144 6.18 9.15 -4.61
N THR A 145 5.40 9.70 -3.66
CA THR A 145 5.52 9.36 -2.24
C THR A 145 4.97 7.96 -1.98
N LEU A 146 3.86 7.60 -2.62
CA LEU A 146 3.28 6.25 -2.56
C LEU A 146 4.23 5.21 -3.16
N ASP A 147 4.81 5.48 -4.33
CA ASP A 147 5.80 4.60 -4.97
C ASP A 147 6.99 4.35 -4.02
N SER A 148 7.46 5.41 -3.34
CA SER A 148 8.52 5.29 -2.33
C SER A 148 8.10 4.46 -1.11
N LEU A 149 6.86 4.62 -0.64
CA LEU A 149 6.29 3.80 0.44
C LEU A 149 6.17 2.33 0.05
N PHE A 150 5.67 2.03 -1.16
CA PHE A 150 5.54 0.67 -1.68
C PHE A 150 6.91 0.01 -1.80
N LEU A 151 7.88 0.71 -2.40
CA LEU A 151 9.24 0.20 -2.56
C LEU A 151 9.90 -0.09 -1.21
N LYS A 152 9.83 0.86 -0.26
CA LYS A 152 10.43 0.67 1.06
C LYS A 152 9.70 -0.39 1.88
N CYS A 153 8.37 -0.49 1.77
CA CYS A 153 7.59 -1.54 2.43
C CYS A 153 8.00 -2.93 1.94
N ARG A 154 8.14 -3.11 0.62
CA ARG A 154 8.61 -4.35 -0.03
C ARG A 154 10.02 -4.75 0.42
N GLU A 155 10.94 -3.78 0.46
CA GLU A 155 12.29 -3.99 1.00
C GLU A 155 12.23 -4.51 2.45
N LEU A 156 11.38 -3.91 3.30
CA LEU A 156 11.26 -4.29 4.71
C LEU A 156 10.62 -5.67 4.95
N ILE A 157 9.81 -6.16 4.00
CA ILE A 157 9.22 -7.52 4.05
C ILE A 157 10.04 -8.57 3.29
N GLY A 158 11.14 -8.15 2.64
CA GLY A 158 12.07 -9.01 1.92
C GLY A 158 11.57 -9.44 0.54
N GLU A 159 10.78 -8.58 -0.12
CA GLU A 159 10.39 -8.74 -1.53
C GLU A 159 11.21 -7.78 -2.40
N THR A 160 12.09 -8.32 -3.24
CA THR A 160 12.92 -7.52 -4.16
C THR A 160 12.44 -7.56 -5.61
N ASP A 161 11.45 -8.41 -5.94
CA ASP A 161 11.29 -8.93 -7.31
C ASP A 161 9.93 -8.66 -7.97
N VAL A 162 9.13 -7.74 -7.42
CA VAL A 162 7.83 -7.41 -8.01
C VAL A 162 7.85 -5.97 -8.50
N GLU A 163 7.75 -5.78 -9.81
CA GLU A 163 7.52 -4.47 -10.41
C GLU A 163 6.16 -3.95 -9.93
N TRP A 164 6.16 -2.84 -9.17
CA TRP A 164 4.91 -2.14 -8.84
C TRP A 164 4.36 -1.53 -10.13
N LYS A 165 3.29 -2.10 -10.68
CA LYS A 165 2.53 -1.45 -11.75
C LYS A 165 1.67 -0.36 -11.12
N ARG A 166 1.94 0.90 -11.46
CA ARG A 166 1.23 2.08 -10.95
C ARG A 166 -0.28 1.91 -11.09
N THR A 167 -1.05 2.38 -10.12
CA THR A 167 -2.52 2.35 -10.16
C THR A 167 -3.09 3.09 -11.39
N ARG A 168 -2.34 4.05 -11.97
CA ARG A 168 -2.73 4.74 -13.22
C ARG A 168 -2.74 3.82 -14.44
N SER A 169 -1.94 2.76 -14.49
CA SER A 169 -1.92 1.83 -15.64
C SER A 169 -3.10 0.87 -15.70
N ASP A 170 -3.91 0.78 -14.64
CA ASP A 170 -5.11 -0.08 -14.64
C ASP A 170 -6.35 0.64 -15.24
N PHE A 171 -6.33 1.96 -15.39
CA PHE A 171 -7.43 2.70 -16.02
C PHE A 171 -7.49 2.56 -17.55
N THR A 172 -6.49 1.93 -18.18
CA THR A 172 -6.55 1.59 -19.62
C THR A 172 -7.48 0.42 -19.92
N PHE A 173 -8.13 -0.18 -18.91
CA PHE A 173 -9.10 -1.27 -19.11
C PHE A 173 -10.48 -0.77 -19.59
N SER A 174 -10.88 0.46 -19.24
CA SER A 174 -12.22 0.96 -19.59
C SER A 174 -12.30 1.66 -20.94
N SER A 175 -11.19 2.18 -21.48
CA SER A 175 -11.21 2.86 -22.80
C SER A 175 -11.15 1.90 -24.00
N GLN A 176 -10.83 0.61 -23.79
CA GLN A 176 -10.76 -0.38 -24.87
C GLN A 176 -12.07 -1.18 -25.08
N MET A 177 -13.02 -1.12 -24.15
CA MET A 177 -14.33 -1.80 -24.31
C MET A 177 -15.41 -0.94 -24.97
N SER A 178 -15.13 0.32 -25.31
CA SER A 178 -16.10 1.23 -25.93
C SER A 178 -16.18 1.15 -27.46
N HIS A 179 -15.52 0.19 -28.11
CA HIS A 179 -15.65 -0.03 -29.55
C HIS A 179 -16.23 -1.41 -29.90
N PRO A 180 -17.56 -1.55 -30.00
CA PRO A 180 -18.16 -2.25 -31.13
C PRO A 180 -18.13 -1.28 -32.31
N SER A 181 -17.12 -1.39 -33.17
CA SER A 181 -17.24 -2.06 -34.46
C SER A 181 -18.42 -1.54 -35.28
N SER A 182 -18.06 -0.64 -36.21
CA SER A 182 -18.43 -0.71 -37.63
C SER A 182 -19.88 -1.06 -37.97
N GLN A 183 -20.58 -0.06 -38.50
CA GLN A 183 -21.65 -0.24 -39.50
C GLN A 183 -21.36 -1.39 -40.47
N PRO A 184 -22.37 -2.19 -40.81
CA PRO A 184 -22.55 -2.69 -42.15
C PRO A 184 -23.72 -1.95 -42.81
N SER A 185 -23.34 -1.10 -43.76
CA SER A 185 -24.02 -0.88 -45.05
C SER A 185 -25.23 -1.77 -45.34
N SER A 186 -26.40 -1.16 -45.50
CA SER A 186 -27.48 -1.71 -46.31
C SER A 186 -27.64 -0.84 -47.56
N THR A 187 -27.12 -1.35 -48.67
CA THR A 187 -27.40 -0.92 -50.04
C THR A 187 -28.78 -1.45 -50.50
N PRO A 188 -29.35 -0.91 -51.59
CA PRO A 188 -30.79 -0.75 -51.80
C PRO A 188 -31.45 -1.86 -52.67
N VAL A 189 -32.73 -1.62 -53.03
CA VAL A 189 -33.53 -2.10 -54.20
C VAL A 189 -34.79 -2.90 -53.77
N PRO A 190 -35.96 -2.77 -54.45
CA PRO A 190 -36.30 -1.96 -55.63
C PRO A 190 -37.21 -0.75 -55.38
#